data_AF-A0A937NBK1-F1
#
_entry.id   AF-A0A937NBK1-F1
#
_cell.length_a   1.000
_cell.length_b   1.000
_cell.length_c   1.000
_cell.angle_alpha   90.00
_cell.angle_beta   90.00
_cell.angle_gamma   90.00
#
_symmetry.space_group_name_H-M   'P 1'
#
loop_
_entity.id
_entity.type
_entity.pdbx_description
1 polymer ?
#
loop_
_entity_poly.entity_id
_entity_poly.type
_entity_poly.pdbx_seq_one_letter_code
_entity_poly.pdbx_strand_id
1 'polypeptide(L)'
;SSALCKPLPEAKPEPERIKAIGVALVEGGEVLRQVGHNAIFAMLAIKAFRLMPNAATPQRIDGVCKMIRSFTPWRDVEPDSAVDPPPFADTAAASRFILREASAAIDRFVGFGQGYAGHMLTFGQALVELAAMGDVQWAESCRTAFRKYVTVTRRGPEPDSKRRPDHKPTDLRPTDAAYWKKRGDKTLGIGHVFKYPYSYYDLLRRAGDPELRRVLDKKAYHLF
;
A
#
# COMPACT_ATOMS: atom_id res chain seq x y z
N SER A 1 -15.26 -1.13 -25.35
CA SER A 1 -14.78 -0.88 -23.98
C SER A 1 -15.29 -1.99 -23.06
N SER A 2 -14.52 -2.42 -22.05
CA SER A 2 -15.00 -3.42 -21.08
C SER A 2 -16.15 -2.87 -20.24
N ALA A 3 -16.98 -3.74 -19.67
CA ALA A 3 -18.03 -3.35 -18.73
C ALA A 3 -17.51 -2.46 -17.58
N LEU A 4 -16.25 -2.65 -17.17
CA LEU A 4 -15.55 -1.84 -16.16
C LEU A 4 -15.32 -0.38 -16.56
N CYS A 5 -15.36 -0.04 -17.85
CA CYS A 5 -15.13 1.32 -18.35
C CYS A 5 -16.42 2.00 -18.82
N LYS A 6 -17.60 1.41 -18.51
CA LYS A 6 -18.87 2.08 -18.77
C LYS A 6 -18.97 3.32 -17.86
N PRO A 7 -19.50 4.45 -18.36
CA PRO A 7 -19.77 5.61 -17.53
C PRO A 7 -20.66 5.20 -16.35
N LEU A 8 -20.33 5.68 -15.15
CA LEU A 8 -21.26 5.63 -14.04
C LEU A 8 -22.38 6.66 -14.28
N PRO A 9 -23.60 6.41 -13.80
CA PRO A 9 -24.67 7.41 -13.84
C PRO A 9 -24.20 8.74 -13.27
N GLU A 10 -24.63 9.84 -13.89
CA GLU A 10 -24.42 11.15 -13.32
C GLU A 10 -25.14 11.26 -11.98
N ALA A 11 -24.45 11.77 -10.97
CA ALA A 11 -24.98 11.95 -9.64
C ALA A 11 -24.33 13.19 -9.03
N LYS A 12 -25.09 13.89 -8.18
CA LYS A 12 -24.58 15.06 -7.46
C LYS A 12 -23.40 14.62 -6.57
N PRO A 13 -22.26 15.33 -6.60
CA PRO A 13 -21.16 15.06 -5.68
C PRO A 13 -21.56 15.37 -4.22
N GLU A 14 -21.11 14.53 -3.29
CA GLU A 14 -21.31 14.60 -1.84
C GLU A 14 -19.96 14.45 -1.10
N PRO A 15 -19.01 15.39 -1.27
CA PRO A 15 -17.66 15.27 -0.71
C PRO A 15 -17.62 15.16 0.82
N GLU A 16 -18.61 15.69 1.53
CA GLU A 16 -18.76 15.55 2.98
C GLU A 16 -18.98 14.10 3.43
N ARG A 17 -19.42 13.21 2.53
CA ARG A 17 -19.57 11.77 2.81
C ARG A 17 -18.28 10.97 2.69
N ILE A 18 -17.16 11.56 2.27
CA ILE A 18 -15.86 10.86 2.22
C ILE A 18 -15.51 10.21 3.58
N LYS A 19 -15.95 10.81 4.70
CA LYS A 19 -15.80 10.24 6.05
C LYS A 19 -16.38 8.83 6.23
N ALA A 20 -17.38 8.44 5.43
CA ALA A 20 -17.95 7.10 5.47
C ALA A 20 -16.92 6.01 5.08
N ILE A 21 -15.94 6.36 4.23
CA ILE A 21 -14.84 5.46 3.86
C ILE A 21 -13.94 5.21 5.08
N GLY A 22 -13.66 6.25 5.87
CA GLY A 22 -12.92 6.12 7.13
C GLY A 22 -13.65 5.26 8.15
N VAL A 23 -14.98 5.41 8.27
CA VAL A 23 -15.81 4.52 9.11
C VAL A 23 -15.69 3.07 8.66
N ALA A 24 -15.86 2.80 7.35
CA ALA A 24 -15.73 1.45 6.80
C ALA A 24 -14.31 0.85 6.99
N LEU A 25 -13.27 1.70 7.00
CA LEU A 25 -11.90 1.28 7.31
C LEU A 25 -11.76 0.84 8.78
N VAL A 26 -12.27 1.65 9.72
CA VAL A 26 -12.18 1.39 11.16
C VAL A 26 -12.88 0.10 11.57
N GLU A 27 -14.05 -0.22 10.98
CA GLU A 27 -14.82 -1.46 11.24
C GLU A 27 -13.99 -2.75 11.09
N GLY A 28 -12.90 -2.72 10.31
CA GLY A 28 -12.00 -3.85 10.09
C GLY A 28 -10.53 -3.53 10.33
N GLY A 29 -10.21 -2.42 11.00
CA GLY A 29 -8.85 -1.87 11.10
C GLY A 29 -7.86 -2.80 11.80
N GLU A 30 -8.30 -3.58 12.78
CA GLU A 30 -7.43 -4.47 13.55
C GLU A 30 -7.15 -5.82 12.89
N VAL A 31 -7.94 -6.17 11.87
CA VAL A 31 -7.83 -7.45 11.15
C VAL A 31 -6.95 -7.26 9.92
N LEU A 32 -5.96 -8.14 9.75
CA LEU A 32 -5.12 -8.12 8.55
C LEU A 32 -5.93 -8.63 7.34
N ARG A 33 -6.57 -7.72 6.61
CA ARG A 33 -7.41 -8.05 5.45
C ARG A 33 -6.63 -7.96 4.16
N GLN A 34 -6.47 -9.09 3.46
CA GLN A 34 -5.72 -9.22 2.21
C GLN A 34 -4.48 -8.33 2.18
N VAL A 35 -3.48 -8.62 3.02
CA VAL A 35 -2.19 -7.91 3.07
C VAL A 35 -2.29 -6.38 3.23
N GLY A 36 -3.39 -5.88 3.82
CA GLY A 36 -3.63 -4.44 4.05
C GLY A 36 -4.42 -3.74 2.95
N HIS A 37 -5.08 -4.48 2.05
CA HIS A 37 -5.86 -3.89 0.95
C HIS A 37 -6.95 -2.92 1.42
N ASN A 38 -7.62 -3.19 2.54
CA ASN A 38 -8.61 -2.28 3.11
C ASN A 38 -8.05 -0.87 3.32
N ALA A 39 -6.88 -0.75 3.95
CA ALA A 39 -6.23 0.53 4.19
C ALA A 39 -5.69 1.18 2.90
N ILE A 40 -5.06 0.39 2.02
CA ILE A 40 -4.50 0.88 0.75
C ILE A 40 -5.59 1.51 -0.12
N PHE A 41 -6.71 0.80 -0.32
CA PHE A 41 -7.79 1.29 -1.16
C PHE A 41 -8.59 2.41 -0.50
N ALA A 42 -8.78 2.37 0.83
CA ALA A 42 -9.40 3.47 1.56
C ALA A 42 -8.61 4.78 1.41
N MET A 43 -7.29 4.73 1.64
CA MET A 43 -6.42 5.89 1.49
C MET A 43 -6.46 6.46 0.08
N LEU A 44 -6.30 5.61 -0.95
CA LEU A 44 -6.31 6.06 -2.34
C LEU A 44 -7.65 6.70 -2.72
N ALA A 45 -8.77 6.13 -2.28
CA ALA A 45 -10.09 6.68 -2.55
C ALA A 45 -10.34 8.01 -1.84
N ILE A 46 -10.01 8.11 -0.55
CA ILE A 46 -10.12 9.36 0.23
C ILE A 46 -9.29 10.46 -0.44
N LYS A 47 -8.02 10.16 -0.76
CA LYS A 47 -7.13 11.12 -1.42
C LYS A 47 -7.67 11.54 -2.78
N ALA A 48 -8.09 10.59 -3.61
CA ALA A 48 -8.63 10.88 -4.93
C ALA A 48 -9.90 11.74 -4.88
N PHE A 49 -10.83 11.45 -3.97
CA PHE A 49 -12.06 12.25 -3.81
C PHE A 49 -11.80 13.63 -3.23
N ARG A 50 -10.79 13.80 -2.37
CA ARG A 50 -10.37 15.14 -1.91
C ARG A 50 -9.71 15.96 -3.02
N LEU A 51 -8.90 15.33 -3.87
CA LEU A 51 -8.28 15.98 -5.04
C LEU A 51 -9.30 16.28 -6.16
N MET A 52 -10.33 15.45 -6.30
CA MET A 52 -11.40 15.61 -7.29
C MET A 52 -12.77 15.49 -6.61
N PRO A 53 -13.25 16.53 -5.91
CA PRO A 53 -14.52 16.48 -5.18
C PRO A 53 -15.72 16.11 -6.05
N ASN A 54 -15.72 16.53 -7.32
CA ASN A 54 -16.77 16.18 -8.29
C ASN A 54 -16.86 14.66 -8.56
N ALA A 55 -15.80 13.91 -8.26
CA ALA A 55 -15.81 12.46 -8.38
C ALA A 55 -16.44 11.76 -7.17
N ALA A 56 -16.67 12.45 -6.05
CA ALA A 56 -17.15 11.90 -4.79
C ALA A 56 -18.68 11.76 -4.79
N THR A 57 -19.23 10.94 -5.67
CA THR A 57 -20.68 10.69 -5.73
C THR A 57 -21.10 9.60 -4.72
N PRO A 58 -22.37 9.57 -4.28
CA PRO A 58 -22.92 8.53 -3.40
C PRO A 58 -22.55 7.11 -3.84
N GLN A 59 -22.78 6.78 -5.11
CA GLN A 59 -22.59 5.44 -5.64
C GLN A 59 -21.12 5.02 -5.62
N ARG A 60 -20.20 5.98 -5.83
CA ARG A 60 -18.75 5.72 -5.80
C ARG A 60 -18.26 5.55 -4.37
N ILE A 61 -18.72 6.40 -3.45
CA ILE A 61 -18.40 6.29 -2.01
C ILE A 61 -18.93 4.96 -1.47
N ASP A 62 -20.19 4.62 -1.73
CA ASP A 62 -20.82 3.40 -1.25
C ASP A 62 -20.16 2.15 -1.87
N GLY A 63 -19.79 2.22 -3.15
CA GLY A 63 -19.01 1.18 -3.82
C GLY A 63 -17.64 0.96 -3.17
N VAL A 64 -16.91 2.03 -2.83
CA VAL A 64 -15.64 1.94 -2.11
C VAL A 64 -15.84 1.34 -0.71
N CYS A 65 -16.83 1.81 0.05
CA CYS A 65 -17.15 1.25 1.36
C CYS A 65 -17.48 -0.25 1.29
N LYS A 66 -18.27 -0.67 0.30
CA LYS A 66 -18.60 -2.08 0.06
C LYS A 66 -17.34 -2.90 -0.27
N MET A 67 -16.47 -2.37 -1.13
CA MET A 67 -15.21 -3.02 -1.49
C MET A 67 -14.30 -3.19 -0.26
N ILE A 68 -14.12 -2.15 0.55
CA ILE A 68 -13.31 -2.20 1.78
C ILE A 68 -13.81 -3.32 2.72
N ARG A 69 -15.13 -3.40 2.92
CA ARG A 69 -15.76 -4.42 3.76
C ARG A 69 -15.64 -5.84 3.20
N SER A 70 -15.55 -5.99 1.88
CA SER A 70 -15.44 -7.30 1.22
C SER A 70 -14.06 -7.96 1.36
N PHE A 71 -13.02 -7.22 1.76
CA PHE A 71 -11.71 -7.81 1.97
C PHE A 71 -11.73 -8.76 3.16
N THR A 72 -11.27 -9.98 2.90
CA THR A 72 -11.25 -11.08 3.86
C THR A 72 -9.93 -11.13 4.65
N PRO A 73 -9.92 -11.72 5.85
CA PRO A 73 -8.70 -11.94 6.62
C PRO A 73 -7.63 -12.70 5.81
N TRP A 74 -6.36 -12.36 6.03
CA TRP A 74 -5.18 -13.01 5.45
C TRP A 74 -4.12 -13.16 6.52
N ARG A 75 -3.78 -14.40 6.89
CA ARG A 75 -2.79 -14.72 7.94
C ARG A 75 -2.94 -13.83 9.17
N ASP A 76 -4.17 -13.73 9.67
CA ASP A 76 -4.54 -12.90 10.82
C ASP A 76 -4.04 -13.56 12.11
N VAL A 77 -2.76 -13.37 12.38
CA VAL A 77 -2.04 -13.90 13.56
C VAL A 77 -1.98 -12.83 14.64
N GLU A 78 -1.71 -13.21 15.88
CA GLU A 78 -1.35 -12.23 16.90
C GLU A 78 -0.04 -11.49 16.52
N PRO A 79 0.00 -10.15 16.64
CA PRO A 79 1.21 -9.39 16.34
C PRO A 79 2.28 -9.69 17.38
N ASP A 80 3.52 -9.84 16.93
CA ASP A 80 4.67 -9.96 17.81
C ASP A 80 4.82 -8.69 18.67
N SER A 81 5.02 -8.88 19.97
CA SER A 81 5.23 -7.78 20.92
C SER A 81 6.43 -6.91 20.57
N ALA A 82 7.46 -7.46 19.91
CA ALA A 82 8.65 -6.73 19.45
C ALA A 82 8.42 -5.92 18.16
N VAL A 83 7.23 -6.00 17.56
CA VAL A 83 6.84 -5.16 16.43
C VAL A 83 6.11 -3.94 16.96
N ASP A 84 6.81 -2.81 17.01
CA ASP A 84 6.24 -1.53 17.41
C ASP A 84 6.64 -0.42 16.42
N PRO A 85 5.80 -0.14 15.40
CA PRO A 85 6.08 0.96 14.47
C PRO A 85 5.95 2.31 15.21
N PRO A 86 6.70 3.35 14.82
CA PRO A 86 6.46 4.70 15.33
C PRO A 86 5.00 5.16 15.12
N PRO A 87 4.52 6.16 15.88
CA PRO A 87 3.25 6.84 15.57
C PRO A 87 3.20 7.27 14.11
N PHE A 88 2.10 6.99 13.40
CA PHE A 88 2.00 7.34 11.97
C PHE A 88 1.98 8.86 11.73
N ALA A 89 1.64 9.64 12.77
CA ALA A 89 1.78 11.10 12.77
C ALA A 89 3.25 11.55 12.66
N ASP A 90 4.21 10.78 13.18
CA ASP A 90 5.64 10.99 12.88
C ASP A 90 5.97 10.33 11.54
N THR A 91 5.58 11.03 10.47
CA THR A 91 5.67 10.51 9.10
C THR A 91 7.10 10.15 8.70
N ALA A 92 8.12 10.82 9.26
CA ALA A 92 9.51 10.55 8.95
C ALA A 92 10.01 9.27 9.64
N ALA A 93 9.76 9.12 10.95
CA ALA A 93 10.14 7.91 11.68
C ALA A 93 9.37 6.68 11.19
N ALA A 94 8.06 6.80 10.98
CA ALA A 94 7.24 5.73 10.45
C ALA A 94 7.71 5.29 9.05
N SER A 95 8.04 6.25 8.17
CA SER A 95 8.57 5.91 6.84
C SER A 95 9.90 5.17 6.90
N ARG A 96 10.83 5.59 7.79
CA ARG A 96 12.10 4.87 8.00
C ARG A 96 11.87 3.44 8.49
N PHE A 97 10.93 3.24 9.42
CA PHE A 97 10.56 1.90 9.90
C PHE A 97 10.04 1.03 8.75
N ILE A 98 9.06 1.52 7.98
CA ILE A 98 8.45 0.79 6.86
C ILE A 98 9.49 0.41 5.81
N LEU A 99 10.37 1.34 5.45
CA LEU A 99 11.41 1.12 4.46
C LEU A 99 12.45 0.09 4.93
N ARG A 100 12.79 0.06 6.23
CA ARG A 100 13.67 -0.98 6.79
C ARG A 100 13.01 -2.35 6.77
N GLU A 101 11.73 -2.44 7.15
CA GLU A 101 10.98 -3.70 7.06
C GLU A 101 10.84 -4.17 5.61
N ALA A 102 10.55 -3.26 4.67
CA ALA A 102 10.48 -3.58 3.25
C ALA A 102 11.84 -4.03 2.71
N SER A 103 12.92 -3.34 3.09
CA SER A 103 14.30 -3.70 2.76
C SER A 103 14.60 -5.13 3.22
N ALA A 104 14.36 -5.46 4.49
CA ALA A 104 14.58 -6.79 5.03
C ALA A 104 13.68 -7.85 4.36
N ALA A 105 12.44 -7.49 4.02
CA ALA A 105 11.53 -8.38 3.30
C ALA A 105 12.01 -8.69 1.87
N ILE A 106 12.62 -7.74 1.16
CA ILE A 106 13.23 -8.02 -0.16
C ILE A 106 14.27 -9.14 -0.02
N ASP A 107 15.17 -9.02 0.95
CA ASP A 107 16.27 -9.98 1.13
C ASP A 107 15.72 -11.36 1.58
N ARG A 108 14.72 -11.36 2.46
CA ARG A 108 14.12 -12.59 3.02
C ARG A 108 13.29 -13.39 2.01
N PHE A 109 12.68 -12.72 1.02
CA PHE A 109 11.74 -13.33 0.08
C PHE A 109 12.26 -13.45 -1.36
N VAL A 110 13.59 -13.41 -1.56
CA VAL A 110 14.20 -13.72 -2.87
C VAL A 110 13.70 -15.07 -3.39
N GLY A 111 13.19 -15.07 -4.62
CA GLY A 111 12.60 -16.23 -5.29
C GLY A 111 11.16 -16.58 -4.87
N PHE A 112 10.48 -15.70 -4.12
CA PHE A 112 9.08 -15.83 -3.72
C PHE A 112 8.19 -14.70 -4.27
N GLY A 113 8.77 -13.83 -5.08
CA GLY A 113 8.09 -12.72 -5.76
C GLY A 113 7.96 -11.46 -4.90
N GLN A 114 7.65 -10.36 -5.57
CA GLN A 114 7.68 -9.00 -5.00
C GLN A 114 6.54 -8.65 -4.03
N GLY A 115 5.59 -9.56 -3.84
CA GLY A 115 4.35 -9.30 -3.09
C GLY A 115 4.62 -8.81 -1.67
N TYR A 116 5.49 -9.49 -0.92
CA TYR A 116 5.69 -9.20 0.51
C TYR A 116 6.30 -7.81 0.74
N ALA A 117 7.39 -7.48 0.07
CA ALA A 117 8.01 -6.17 0.20
C ALA A 117 7.13 -5.05 -0.40
N GLY A 118 6.49 -5.29 -1.55
CA GLY A 118 5.61 -4.29 -2.16
C GLY A 118 4.35 -3.99 -1.33
N HIS A 119 3.78 -4.99 -0.67
CA HIS A 119 2.67 -4.77 0.25
C HIS A 119 3.10 -4.13 1.56
N MET A 120 4.33 -4.39 2.07
CA MET A 120 4.91 -3.63 3.18
C MET A 120 4.94 -2.13 2.86
N LEU A 121 5.44 -1.77 1.67
CA LEU A 121 5.51 -0.39 1.22
C LEU A 121 4.12 0.23 1.07
N THR A 122 3.21 -0.43 0.36
CA THR A 122 1.90 0.15 0.07
C THR A 122 1.00 0.24 1.28
N PHE A 123 1.00 -0.76 2.16
CA PHE A 123 0.23 -0.70 3.39
C PHE A 123 0.80 0.36 4.33
N GLY A 124 2.12 0.35 4.57
CA GLY A 124 2.76 1.37 5.41
C GLY A 124 2.57 2.79 4.87
N GLN A 125 2.73 2.99 3.56
CA GLN A 125 2.50 4.31 2.94
C GLN A 125 1.05 4.77 3.07
N ALA A 126 0.08 3.87 2.97
CA ALA A 126 -1.32 4.23 3.16
C ALA A 126 -1.58 4.82 4.56
N LEU A 127 -0.95 4.27 5.60
CA LEU A 127 -1.10 4.75 6.98
C LEU A 127 -0.40 6.09 7.19
N VAL A 128 0.82 6.23 6.67
CA VAL A 128 1.58 7.50 6.72
C VAL A 128 0.85 8.61 5.94
N GLU A 129 0.26 8.28 4.81
CA GLU A 129 -0.48 9.24 3.97
C GLU A 129 -1.80 9.67 4.62
N LEU A 130 -2.58 8.73 5.18
CA LEU A 130 -3.78 9.06 5.96
C LEU A 130 -3.45 10.03 7.09
N ALA A 131 -2.40 9.73 7.88
CA ALA A 131 -1.96 10.61 8.95
C ALA A 131 -1.52 11.99 8.42
N ALA A 132 -0.77 12.03 7.30
CA ALA A 132 -0.33 13.27 6.68
C ALA A 132 -1.48 14.13 6.11
N MET A 133 -2.61 13.51 5.74
CA MET A 133 -3.82 14.21 5.34
C MET A 133 -4.69 14.68 6.53
N GLY A 134 -4.26 14.44 7.77
CA GLY A 134 -4.98 14.81 8.99
C GLY A 134 -5.84 13.69 9.59
N ASP A 135 -5.90 12.51 8.96
CA ASP A 135 -6.75 11.39 9.38
C ASP A 135 -5.99 10.41 10.31
N VAL A 136 -5.26 10.95 11.30
CA VAL A 136 -4.38 10.16 12.18
C VAL A 136 -5.13 9.02 12.88
N GLN A 137 -6.37 9.26 13.33
CA GLN A 137 -7.19 8.24 13.99
C GLN A 137 -7.49 7.05 13.08
N TRP A 138 -7.70 7.27 11.78
CA TRP A 138 -7.94 6.19 10.81
C TRP A 138 -6.65 5.45 10.45
N ALA A 139 -5.50 6.14 10.46
CA ALA A 139 -4.21 5.46 10.31
C ALA A 139 -3.93 4.55 11.52
N GLU A 140 -4.12 5.08 12.73
CA GLU A 140 -3.83 4.36 13.98
C GLU A 140 -4.81 3.22 14.26
N SER A 141 -6.07 3.28 13.80
CA SER A 141 -6.99 2.15 13.89
C SER A 141 -6.51 0.91 13.12
N CYS A 142 -5.58 1.08 12.17
CA CYS A 142 -4.97 0.01 11.40
C CYS A 142 -3.63 -0.48 11.97
N ARG A 143 -3.15 0.09 13.08
CA ARG A 143 -1.86 -0.24 13.70
C ARG A 143 -1.73 -1.73 13.96
N THR A 144 -2.73 -2.34 14.58
CA THR A 144 -2.72 -3.78 14.90
C THR A 144 -2.56 -4.62 13.64
N ALA A 145 -3.37 -4.39 12.59
CA ALA A 145 -3.24 -5.11 11.32
C ALA A 145 -1.85 -4.91 10.67
N PHE A 146 -1.29 -3.70 10.72
CA PHE A 146 0.05 -3.45 10.20
C PHE A 146 1.13 -4.23 10.97
N ARG A 147 1.03 -4.28 12.31
CA ARG A 147 1.92 -5.09 13.16
C ARG A 147 1.82 -6.58 12.82
N LYS A 148 0.62 -7.09 12.55
CA LYS A 148 0.42 -8.48 12.07
C LYS A 148 1.14 -8.72 10.75
N TYR A 149 1.08 -7.77 9.82
CA TYR A 149 1.77 -7.89 8.54
C TYR A 149 3.30 -7.93 8.67
N VAL A 150 3.87 -7.04 9.49
CA VAL A 150 5.30 -7.06 9.83
C VAL A 150 5.68 -8.37 10.51
N THR A 151 4.86 -8.86 11.44
CA THR A 151 5.06 -10.15 12.12
C THR A 151 5.16 -11.30 11.11
N VAL A 152 4.19 -11.41 10.19
CA VAL A 152 4.18 -12.44 9.16
C VAL A 152 5.40 -12.33 8.24
N THR A 153 5.75 -11.13 7.80
CA THR A 153 6.89 -10.93 6.89
C THR A 153 8.23 -11.16 7.58
N ARG A 154 8.37 -10.94 8.89
CA ARG A 154 9.59 -11.28 9.65
C ARG A 154 9.85 -12.79 9.74
N ARG A 155 8.81 -13.62 9.74
CA ARG A 155 8.92 -15.10 9.74
C ARG A 155 9.52 -15.66 8.45
N GLY A 156 9.38 -14.94 7.34
CA GLY A 156 9.86 -15.38 6.03
C GLY A 156 8.89 -16.32 5.30
N PRO A 157 9.33 -16.90 4.17
CA PRO A 157 8.51 -17.84 3.41
C PRO A 157 8.27 -19.12 4.20
N GLU A 158 7.05 -19.67 4.10
CA GLU A 158 6.72 -20.97 4.67
C GLU A 158 7.43 -22.08 3.86
N PRO A 159 7.74 -23.25 4.46
CA PRO A 159 8.46 -24.32 3.79
C PRO A 159 7.84 -24.79 2.47
N ASP A 160 6.52 -24.72 2.34
CA ASP A 160 5.72 -25.12 1.19
C ASP A 160 5.35 -23.93 0.26
N SER A 161 5.87 -22.73 0.54
CA SER A 161 5.59 -21.54 -0.26
C SER A 161 6.02 -21.71 -1.72
N LYS A 162 5.09 -21.45 -2.64
CA LYS A 162 5.36 -21.51 -4.08
C LYS A 162 6.42 -20.50 -4.48
N ARG A 163 7.51 -20.99 -5.07
CA ARG A 163 8.56 -20.17 -5.69
C ARG A 163 8.01 -19.38 -6.88
N ARG A 164 8.49 -18.16 -7.05
CA ARG A 164 8.16 -17.27 -8.18
C ARG A 164 9.45 -16.64 -8.70
N PRO A 165 9.61 -16.50 -10.02
CA PRO A 165 10.80 -15.87 -10.57
C PRO A 165 10.87 -14.40 -10.16
N ASP A 166 12.06 -13.97 -9.74
CA ASP A 166 12.31 -12.56 -9.47
C ASP A 166 12.52 -11.77 -10.77
N HIS A 167 12.38 -10.46 -10.65
CA HIS A 167 12.82 -9.54 -11.67
C HIS A 167 14.31 -9.67 -11.92
N LYS A 168 14.70 -9.62 -13.20
CA LYS A 168 16.12 -9.55 -13.56
C LYS A 168 16.70 -8.20 -13.11
N PRO A 169 17.96 -8.17 -12.63
CA PRO A 169 18.64 -6.91 -12.32
C PRO A 169 18.55 -5.91 -13.47
N THR A 170 18.25 -4.66 -13.14
CA THR A 170 18.18 -3.56 -14.10
C THR A 170 18.36 -2.22 -13.39
N ASP A 171 19.00 -1.28 -14.08
CA ASP A 171 19.14 0.10 -13.61
C ASP A 171 17.96 0.99 -14.01
N LEU A 172 17.03 0.49 -14.83
CA LEU A 172 15.83 1.24 -15.19
C LEU A 172 14.98 1.51 -13.95
N ARG A 173 14.52 2.75 -13.80
CA ARG A 173 13.66 3.16 -12.69
C ARG A 173 12.34 3.75 -13.19
N PRO A 174 11.26 3.69 -12.40
CA PRO A 174 9.98 4.32 -12.74
C PRO A 174 10.04 5.84 -12.99
N THR A 175 11.14 6.50 -12.64
CA THR A 175 11.42 7.90 -12.98
C THR A 175 11.92 8.09 -14.41
N ASP A 176 12.32 7.01 -15.10
CA ASP A 176 12.93 7.06 -16.42
C ASP A 176 11.92 6.69 -17.51
N ALA A 177 11.87 7.46 -18.60
CA ALA A 177 10.99 7.13 -19.73
C ALA A 177 11.29 5.74 -20.33
N ALA A 178 12.57 5.31 -20.30
CA ALA A 178 13.00 4.01 -20.81
C ALA A 178 12.37 2.82 -20.04
N TYR A 179 12.12 2.98 -18.73
CA TYR A 179 11.42 1.99 -17.92
C TYR A 179 10.01 1.73 -18.45
N TRP A 180 9.26 2.80 -18.71
CA TRP A 180 7.89 2.72 -19.22
C TRP A 180 7.84 2.20 -20.66
N LYS A 181 8.76 2.66 -21.52
CA LYS A 181 8.89 2.15 -22.90
C LYS A 181 9.16 0.64 -22.93
N LYS A 182 10.05 0.14 -22.06
CA LYS A 182 10.38 -1.29 -21.98
C LYS A 182 9.19 -2.13 -21.51
N ARG A 183 8.35 -1.60 -20.62
CA ARG A 183 7.11 -2.26 -20.20
C ARG A 183 6.07 -2.31 -21.33
N GLY A 184 5.99 -1.25 -22.14
CA GLY A 184 5.05 -1.12 -23.24
C GLY A 184 3.59 -1.15 -22.80
N ASP A 185 2.67 -1.36 -23.74
CA ASP A 185 1.21 -1.40 -23.50
C ASP A 185 0.74 -2.74 -22.91
N LYS A 186 1.67 -3.66 -22.63
CA LYS A 186 1.37 -4.96 -22.02
C LYS A 186 1.03 -4.75 -20.56
N THR A 187 -0.26 -4.50 -20.38
CA THR A 187 -1.04 -4.44 -19.16
C THR A 187 -0.63 -3.35 -18.19
N LEU A 188 -1.52 -2.34 -18.11
CA LEU A 188 -1.96 -1.70 -16.87
C LEU A 188 -2.23 -2.81 -15.83
N GLY A 189 -1.17 -3.40 -15.27
CA GLY A 189 -1.19 -4.42 -14.24
C GLY A 189 -1.75 -3.74 -13.00
N ILE A 190 -3.08 -3.75 -12.93
CA ILE A 190 -3.95 -2.83 -12.21
C ILE A 190 -3.45 -2.74 -10.76
N GLY A 191 -2.72 -1.67 -10.45
CA GLY A 191 -2.16 -1.44 -9.13
C GLY A 191 -0.64 -1.58 -9.06
N HIS A 192 -0.08 -2.80 -9.07
CA HIS A 192 1.31 -3.07 -8.59
C HIS A 192 2.38 -2.23 -9.30
N VAL A 193 2.23 -2.06 -10.61
CA VAL A 193 3.16 -1.29 -11.45
C VAL A 193 3.25 0.17 -11.03
N PHE A 194 2.16 0.74 -10.49
CA PHE A 194 2.10 2.14 -10.06
C PHE A 194 2.25 2.29 -8.55
N LYS A 195 1.52 1.48 -7.78
CA LYS A 195 1.45 1.64 -6.32
C LYS A 195 2.78 1.32 -5.64
N TYR A 196 3.57 0.37 -6.16
CA TYR A 196 4.88 0.06 -5.56
C TYR A 196 5.88 1.21 -5.76
N PRO A 197 6.15 1.71 -6.99
CA PRO A 197 6.97 2.90 -7.17
C PRO A 197 6.46 4.13 -6.41
N TYR A 198 5.15 4.37 -6.47
CA TYR A 198 4.54 5.51 -5.79
C TYR A 198 4.82 5.48 -4.28
N SER A 199 4.55 4.34 -3.65
CA SER A 199 4.77 4.18 -2.21
C SER A 199 6.26 4.24 -1.85
N TYR A 200 7.10 3.60 -2.67
CA TYR A 200 8.55 3.58 -2.48
C TYR A 200 9.14 4.99 -2.46
N TYR A 201 8.88 5.79 -3.50
CA TYR A 201 9.45 7.13 -3.60
C TYR A 201 8.85 8.12 -2.60
N ASP A 202 7.55 7.99 -2.29
CA ASP A 202 6.92 8.83 -1.27
C ASP A 202 7.53 8.56 0.13
N LEU A 203 7.65 7.29 0.51
CA LEU A 203 8.28 6.91 1.78
C LEU A 203 9.74 7.35 1.85
N LEU A 204 10.52 7.17 0.77
CA LEU A 204 11.92 7.64 0.73
C LEU A 204 12.03 9.15 0.92
N ARG A 205 11.14 9.92 0.28
CA ARG A 205 11.09 11.39 0.41
C ARG A 205 10.78 11.79 1.85
N ARG A 206 9.80 11.15 2.48
CA ARG A 206 9.40 11.43 3.88
C ARG A 206 10.46 11.01 4.90
N ALA A 207 11.13 9.89 4.65
CA ALA A 207 12.16 9.35 5.54
C ALA A 207 13.39 10.26 5.64
N GLY A 208 13.76 10.93 4.54
CA GLY A 208 14.91 11.84 4.48
C GLY A 208 16.24 11.17 4.83
N ASP A 209 16.38 9.87 4.55
CA ASP A 209 17.52 9.03 4.95
C ASP A 209 18.31 8.58 3.70
N PRO A 210 19.44 9.26 3.36
CA PRO A 210 20.21 8.97 2.16
C PRO A 210 20.81 7.56 2.14
N GLU A 211 21.20 7.03 3.31
CA GLU A 211 21.80 5.71 3.40
C GLU A 211 20.75 4.62 3.19
N LEU A 212 19.56 4.79 3.77
CA LEU A 212 18.43 3.90 3.53
C LEU A 212 18.01 3.90 2.04
N ARG A 213 17.99 5.07 1.41
CA ARG A 213 17.80 5.20 -0.04
C ARG A 213 18.85 4.41 -0.81
N ARG A 214 20.13 4.61 -0.50
CA ARG A 214 21.26 3.94 -1.17
C ARG A 214 21.16 2.42 -1.06
N VAL A 215 20.77 1.89 0.11
CA VAL A 215 20.60 0.44 0.33
C VAL A 215 19.42 -0.10 -0.46
N LEU A 216 18.28 0.58 -0.45
CA LEU A 216 17.09 0.13 -1.17
C LEU A 216 17.23 0.24 -2.69
N ASP A 217 17.85 1.30 -3.20
CA ASP A 217 18.04 1.51 -4.64
C ASP A 217 18.88 0.41 -5.29
N LYS A 218 19.80 -0.21 -4.53
CA LYS A 218 20.59 -1.39 -4.97
C LYS A 218 19.74 -2.62 -5.25
N LYS A 219 18.56 -2.72 -4.63
CA LYS A 219 17.65 -3.88 -4.73
C LYS A 219 16.24 -3.52 -5.21
N ALA A 220 16.03 -2.28 -5.65
CA ALA A 220 14.73 -1.79 -6.11
C ALA A 220 14.18 -2.58 -7.32
N TYR A 221 15.06 -3.20 -8.12
CA TYR A 221 14.64 -4.07 -9.22
C TYR A 221 13.81 -5.27 -8.76
N HIS A 222 13.95 -5.72 -7.50
CA HIS A 222 13.08 -6.76 -6.94
C HIS A 222 11.62 -6.30 -6.77
N LEU A 223 11.35 -4.99 -6.78
CA LEU A 223 10.02 -4.43 -6.60
C LEU A 223 9.32 -4.10 -7.92
N PHE A 224 10.05 -3.55 -8.90
CA PHE A 224 9.46 -2.97 -10.11
C PHE A 224 10.39 -2.92 -11.32
#